data_AF-A0A2J8KS31-F1
#
_entry.id   AF-A0A2J8KS31-F1
#
_cell.length_a   1.000
_cell.length_b   1.000
_cell.length_c   1.000
_cell.angle_alpha   90.00
_cell.angle_beta   90.00
_cell.angle_gamma   90.00
#
_symmetry.space_group_name_H-M   'P 1'
#
loop_
_entity.id
_entity.type
_entity.pdbx_description
1 polymer ?
#
loop_
_entity_poly.entity_id
_entity_poly.type
_entity_poly.pdbx_seq_one_letter_code
_entity_poly.pdbx_strand_id
1 'polypeptide(L)' 'IRAWDRSKPLLFCPAMNTAMWEHPITAQQVDQLKAFGYVEIPCVAKKLVCGDEGLGAMAEVGTI' A
#
# COMPACT_ATOMS: atom_id res chain seq x y z
N ILE A 1 -12.41 -3.76 -8.71
CA ILE A 1 -11.97 -5.00 -8.05
C ILE A 1 -13.08 -6.04 -7.81
N ARG A 2 -14.33 -5.67 -7.47
CA ARG A 2 -15.34 -6.65 -7.05
C ARG A 2 -15.80 -7.63 -8.13
N ALA A 3 -15.63 -7.29 -9.41
CA ALA A 3 -15.82 -8.16 -10.57
C ALA A 3 -14.49 -8.55 -11.23
N TRP A 4 -13.37 -8.43 -10.52
CA TRP A 4 -12.06 -8.81 -11.04
C TRP A 4 -11.94 -10.33 -11.12
N ASP A 5 -11.40 -10.81 -12.24
CA ASP A 5 -11.03 -12.21 -12.41
C ASP A 5 -9.85 -12.53 -11.49
N ARG A 6 -10.11 -13.31 -10.45
CA ARG A 6 -9.12 -13.66 -9.41
C ARG A 6 -7.99 -14.57 -9.90
N SER A 7 -8.09 -15.11 -11.13
CA SER A 7 -6.97 -15.84 -11.74
C SER A 7 -5.88 -14.91 -12.29
N LYS A 8 -6.18 -13.62 -12.46
CA LYS A 8 -5.23 -12.62 -12.96
C LYS A 8 -4.52 -11.90 -11.80
N PRO A 9 -3.22 -11.63 -11.93
CA PRO A 9 -2.47 -10.91 -10.91
C PRO A 9 -3.04 -9.51 -10.71
N LEU A 10 -3.05 -9.07 -9.46
CA LEU A 10 -3.41 -7.71 -9.06
C LEU A 10 -2.34 -7.20 -8.11
N LEU A 11 -1.71 -6.09 -8.50
CA LEU A 11 -0.74 -5.35 -7.71
C LEU A 11 -1.43 -4.17 -7.06
N PHE A 12 -1.09 -3.84 -5.81
CA PHE A 12 -1.51 -2.60 -5.18
C PHE A 12 -0.33 -1.90 -4.52
N CYS A 13 -0.29 -0.57 -4.66
CA CYS A 13 0.77 0.29 -4.13
C CYS A 13 0.11 1.29 -3.18
N PRO A 14 0.16 1.08 -1.85
CA PRO A 14 -0.45 2.03 -0.93
C PRO A 14 0.29 3.38 -0.95
N ALA A 15 -0.46 4.46 -0.74
CA ALA A 15 0.05 5.82 -0.77
C ALA A 15 -0.75 6.69 0.20
N MET A 16 -0.18 6.98 1.36
CA MET A 16 -0.85 7.71 2.44
C MET A 16 0.16 8.33 3.42
N ASN A 17 -0.31 9.22 4.29
CA ASN A 17 0.53 9.75 5.37
C ASN A 17 0.93 8.64 6.36
N THR A 18 2.06 8.80 7.06
CA THR A 18 2.57 7.83 8.04
C THR A 18 1.58 7.51 9.15
N ALA A 19 0.87 8.50 9.69
CA ALA A 19 -0.15 8.25 10.70
C ALA A 19 -1.32 7.40 10.17
N MET A 20 -1.63 7.50 8.87
CA MET A 20 -2.63 6.63 8.23
C MET A 20 -2.07 5.22 8.02
N TRP A 21 -0.80 5.12 7.62
CA TRP A 21 -0.13 3.84 7.41
C TRP A 21 -0.02 3.03 8.72
N GLU A 22 0.34 3.69 9.81
CA GLU A 22 0.47 3.09 11.14
C GLU A 22 -0.87 2.79 11.82
N HIS A 23 -1.98 3.27 11.25
CA HIS A 23 -3.30 3.02 11.80
C HIS A 23 -3.66 1.52 11.72
N PRO A 24 -4.17 0.90 12.80
CA PRO A 24 -4.43 -0.55 12.83
C PRO A 24 -5.43 -1.02 11.76
N ILE A 25 -6.38 -0.17 11.36
CA ILE A 25 -7.30 -0.47 10.25
C ILE A 25 -6.56 -0.67 8.93
N THR A 26 -5.49 0.10 8.67
CA THR A 26 -4.70 -0.04 7.44
C THR A 26 -4.01 -1.39 7.41
N ALA A 27 -3.41 -1.82 8.52
CA ALA A 27 -2.84 -3.17 8.63
C ALA A 27 -3.88 -4.26 8.33
N GLN A 28 -5.07 -4.17 8.94
CA GLN A 28 -6.17 -5.12 8.68
C GLN A 28 -6.61 -5.14 7.21
N GLN A 29 -6.68 -3.98 6.57
CA GLN A 29 -7.06 -3.88 5.15
C GLN A 29 -5.99 -4.46 4.23
N VAL A 30 -4.71 -4.19 4.49
CA VAL A 30 -3.58 -4.75 3.73
C VAL A 30 -3.56 -6.27 3.86
N ASP A 31 -3.74 -6.80 5.07
CA ASP A 31 -3.79 -8.25 5.30
C ASP A 31 -4.97 -8.89 4.56
N GLN A 32 -6.13 -8.22 4.52
CA GLN A 32 -7.29 -8.70 3.78
C GLN A 32 -7.03 -8.75 2.26
N LEU A 33 -6.32 -7.76 1.70
CA LEU A 33 -5.95 -7.74 0.29
C LEU A 33 -4.94 -8.85 -0.03
N LYS A 34 -3.93 -9.06 0.82
CA LYS A 34 -2.99 -10.18 0.69
C LYS A 34 -3.68 -11.53 0.76
N ALA A 35 -4.65 -11.70 1.67
CA ALA A 35 -5.46 -12.91 1.77
C ALA A 35 -6.31 -13.18 0.51
N PHE A 36 -6.63 -12.16 -0.29
CA PHE A 36 -7.28 -12.36 -1.58
C PHE A 36 -6.35 -12.85 -2.70
N GLY A 37 -5.03 -12.89 -2.45
CA GLY A 37 -3.98 -13.23 -3.42
C GLY A 37 -3.41 -12.01 -4.15
N TYR A 38 -3.69 -10.80 -3.67
CA TYR A 38 -3.15 -9.58 -4.27
C TYR A 38 -1.73 -9.34 -3.78
N VAL A 39 -0.91 -8.81 -4.68
CA VAL A 39 0.51 -8.57 -4.43
C VAL A 39 0.68 -7.13 -3.97
N GLU A 40 1.16 -6.96 -2.75
CA GLU A 40 1.54 -5.65 -2.23
C GLU A 40 2.88 -5.22 -2.83
N ILE A 41 2.92 -4.01 -3.36
CA ILE A 41 4.18 -3.27 -3.49
C ILE A 41 4.30 -2.36 -2.26
N PRO A 42 5.30 -2.56 -1.39
CA PRO A 42 5.37 -1.90 -0.10
C PRO A 42 5.55 -0.39 -0.26
N CYS A 43 5.03 0.35 0.71
CA CYS A 43 5.33 1.77 0.82
C CYS A 43 6.80 2.01 1.13
N VAL A 44 7.31 3.16 0.70
CA VAL A 44 8.66 3.62 1.02
C VAL A 44 8.61 4.74 2.07
N ALA A 45 9.71 4.88 2.82
CA ALA A 45 9.91 6.06 3.65
C ALA A 45 10.35 7.24 2.78
N LYS A 46 9.65 8.36 2.88
CA LYS A 46 10.03 9.62 2.22
C LYS A 46 9.68 10.79 3.12
N LYS A 47 10.34 11.91 2.86
CA LYS A 47 9.97 13.19 3.45
C LYS A 47 8.60 13.60 2.91
N LEU A 48 7.60 13.59 3.78
CA LEU A 48 6.24 13.96 3.46
C LEU A 48 6.13 15.48 3.27
N VAL A 49 5.06 15.91 2.61
CA VAL A 49 4.79 17.34 2.34
C VAL A 49 4.71 18.17 3.64
N CYS A 50 4.37 17.54 4.77
CA CYS A 50 4.36 18.19 6.10
C CYS A 50 5.75 18.42 6.70
N GLY A 51 6.82 17.84 6.13
CA GLY A 51 8.19 17.94 6.62
C GLY A 51 8.67 16.73 7.42
N ASP A 52 7.77 15.85 7.85
CA ASP A 52 8.09 14.61 8.56
C ASP A 52 8.63 13.53 7.63
N GLU A 53 9.66 12.78 8.06
CA GLU A 53 10.08 11.55 7.39
C GLU A 53 9.33 10.36 8.00
N GLY A 54 8.67 9.58 7.15
CA GLY A 54 7.97 8.38 7.61
C GLY A 54 7.54 7.47 6.47
N LEU A 55 7.12 6.25 6.84
CA LEU A 55 6.63 5.25 5.90
C LEU A 55 5.24 5.64 5.38
N GLY A 56 4.90 5.24 4.16
CA GLY A 56 3.55 5.44 3.59
C GLY A 56 3.54 6.08 2.21
N ALA A 57 4.68 6.57 1.71
CA ALA A 57 4.78 7.04 0.35
C ALA A 57 4.74 5.88 -0.65
N MET A 58 4.10 6.10 -1.80
CA MET A 58 4.08 5.10 -2.88
C MET A 58 5.50 4.77 -3.35
N ALA A 59 5.72 3.51 -3.69
CA ALA A 59 6.93 3.07 -4.40
C ALA A 59 7.14 3.90 -5.68
N GLU A 60 8.41 4.07 -6.06
CA GLU A 60 8.75 4.74 -7.32
C GLU A 60 8.25 3.93 -8.51
N VAL A 61 7.84 4.60 -9.59
CA VAL A 61 7.29 3.93 -10.77
C VAL A 61 8.28 2.92 -11.37
N GLY A 62 9.57 3.19 -11.30
CA GLY A 62 10.61 2.25 -11.77
C GLY A 62 10.82 1.02 -10.87
N THR A 63 10.15 0.94 -9.73
CA THR A 63 10.27 -0.14 -8.74
C THR A 63 8.98 -0.98 -8.59
N ILE A 64 7.95 -0.64 -9.37
CA ILE A 64 6.66 -1.35 -9.45
C ILE A 64 6.69 -2.30 -10.65
#